data_AF-A0A6S7FK49-F1
#
_entry.id   AF-A0A6S7FK49-F1
#
_cell.length_a   1.000
_cell.length_b   1.000
_cell.length_c   1.000
_cell.angle_alpha   90.00
_cell.angle_beta   90.00
_cell.angle_gamma   90.00
#
_symmetry.space_group_name_H-M   'P 1'
#
loop_
_entity.id
_entity.type
_entity.pdbx_description
1 polymer ?
#
loop_
_entity_poly.entity_id
_entity_poly.type
_entity_poly.pdbx_seq_one_letter_code
_entity_poly.pdbx_strand_id
1 'polypeptide(L)'
;LESKRLMQMLMVEDEETSLLILVLIHCILRRDRSVFGTLSEEKRNSLLDELIYKISASEDISVGRSACQLLLMFIDRQPFLVELLSSRKYRGLKTYLSKWKGKGFDQDLKKLTGILEAGDMAHAQLLKKDLAASIIQACYKGYKERQMLKKMKIGVVKFQRLYRRYRAIKHEERTETRWRREKELHEDISRKRDFRQSLNKNLKTLEYLPANKVQEYFIEKQEVAAVKIQAAFRGVWTRRQVTAWRYERMFQGAAVVIQRQFRKYLKRKKSAEKIHFQSGPPGLDDVRRAEIQEQILRYRENMVHKSWTLETVKERHYETQRLLGNHLMLYGKARKSEQRREALLAKINVDAELLLGSAQLKDANPEMVDMYTSRSTPVMTKAQLNHADDIVNLKSPWWKKLWDGDEQQVIDISEKNEELNF
;
A
#
# COMPACT_ATOMS: atom_id res chain seq x y z
N LEU A 1 18.01 36.23 44.29
CA LEU A 1 16.58 36.46 44.62
C LEU A 1 16.35 36.81 46.09
N GLU A 2 17.36 36.73 46.97
CA GLU A 2 17.24 37.08 48.40
C GLU A 2 17.41 38.58 48.72
N SER A 3 17.85 39.38 47.75
CA SER A 3 18.06 40.81 47.94
C SER A 3 16.74 41.53 48.24
N LYS A 4 16.68 42.21 49.40
CA LYS A 4 15.54 43.06 49.79
C LYS A 4 15.27 44.17 48.78
N ARG A 5 16.32 44.70 48.13
CA ARG A 5 16.20 45.75 47.11
C ARG A 5 15.48 45.25 45.85
N LEU A 6 15.69 44.00 45.46
CA LEU A 6 15.04 43.41 44.28
C LEU A 6 13.52 43.26 44.50
N MET A 7 13.11 42.87 45.71
CA MET A 7 11.69 42.82 46.08
C MET A 7 11.06 44.21 46.14
N GLN A 8 11.78 45.19 46.70
CA GLN A 8 11.31 46.57 46.75
C GLN A 8 11.13 47.15 45.35
N MET A 9 12.04 46.87 44.42
CA MET A 9 11.92 47.33 43.04
C MET A 9 10.75 46.62 42.31
N LEU A 10 10.45 45.35 42.62
CA LEU A 10 9.30 44.65 42.04
C LEU A 10 7.95 45.24 42.52
N MET A 11 7.91 45.73 43.76
CA MET A 11 6.76 46.38 44.38
C MET A 11 6.50 47.81 43.87
N VAL A 12 7.42 48.38 43.07
CA VAL A 12 7.23 49.73 42.50
C VAL A 12 6.04 49.71 41.52
N GLU A 13 5.25 50.78 41.52
CA GLU A 13 4.06 50.93 40.68
C GLU A 13 4.38 51.22 39.21
N ASP A 14 5.59 51.72 38.94
CA ASP A 14 6.08 51.96 37.58
C ASP A 14 6.17 50.65 36.76
N GLU A 15 5.46 50.63 35.63
CA GLU A 15 5.25 49.43 34.82
C GLU A 15 6.53 49.00 34.11
N GLU A 16 7.39 49.95 33.70
CA GLU A 16 8.65 49.67 33.00
C GLU A 16 9.67 49.01 33.92
N THR A 17 9.87 49.56 35.12
CA THR A 17 10.77 48.96 36.13
C THR A 17 10.25 47.60 36.60
N SER A 18 8.94 47.47 36.82
CA SER A 18 8.29 46.19 37.14
C SER A 18 8.54 45.15 36.05
N LEU A 19 8.33 45.50 34.77
CA LEU A 19 8.56 44.60 33.63
C LEU A 19 10.03 44.16 33.55
N LEU A 20 10.98 45.08 33.68
CA LEU A 20 12.41 44.78 33.66
C LEU A 20 12.79 43.76 34.74
N ILE A 21 12.20 43.88 35.93
CA ILE A 21 12.49 42.97 37.05
C ILE A 21 11.81 41.62 36.86
N LEU A 22 10.57 41.58 36.34
CA LEU A 22 9.92 40.33 35.97
C LEU A 22 10.75 39.57 34.93
N VAL A 23 11.25 40.27 33.91
CA VAL A 23 12.14 39.68 32.90
C VAL A 23 13.47 39.22 33.51
N LEU A 24 14.06 40.01 34.41
CA LEU A 24 15.28 39.63 35.12
C LEU A 24 15.08 38.34 35.93
N ILE A 25 13.99 38.25 36.69
CA ILE A 25 13.62 37.06 37.47
C ILE A 25 13.43 35.87 36.52
N HIS A 26 12.75 36.08 35.39
CA HIS A 26 12.55 35.06 34.37
C HIS A 26 13.88 34.53 33.82
N CYS A 27 14.84 35.41 33.51
CA CYS A 27 16.17 35.04 33.04
C CYS A 27 16.98 34.26 34.10
N ILE A 28 16.91 34.67 35.38
CA ILE A 28 17.58 33.98 36.49
C ILE A 28 17.06 32.54 36.62
N LEU A 29 15.74 32.37 36.65
CA LEU A 29 15.10 31.06 36.79
C LEU A 29 15.24 30.15 35.56
N ARG A 30 15.47 30.75 34.40
CA ARG A 30 15.80 30.02 33.17
C ARG A 30 17.22 29.46 33.23
N ARG A 31 18.16 30.23 33.80
CA ARG A 31 19.58 29.84 33.91
C ARG A 31 19.82 28.82 35.02
N ASP A 32 19.19 28.97 36.18
CA ASP A 32 19.31 28.05 37.30
C ASP A 32 17.93 27.66 37.84
N ARG A 33 17.65 26.35 37.75
CA ARG A 33 16.35 25.77 38.10
C ARG A 33 16.16 25.56 39.60
N SER A 34 17.25 25.58 40.38
CA SER A 34 17.24 25.30 41.82
C SER A 34 17.00 26.54 42.67
N VAL A 35 17.27 27.74 42.14
CA VAL A 35 17.20 29.02 42.87
C VAL A 35 15.85 29.25 43.53
N PHE A 36 14.75 28.87 42.88
CA PHE A 36 13.43 29.05 43.47
C PHE A 36 13.18 28.09 44.63
N GLY A 37 13.75 26.89 44.60
CA GLY A 37 13.65 25.90 45.66
C GLY A 37 14.51 26.20 46.88
N THR A 38 15.61 26.92 46.71
CA THR A 38 16.50 27.34 47.79
C THR A 38 16.00 28.58 48.55
N LEU A 39 14.94 29.24 48.08
CA LEU A 39 14.38 30.43 48.73
C LEU A 39 13.56 30.06 49.97
N SER A 40 13.65 30.90 51.00
CA SER A 40 12.77 30.80 52.17
C SER A 40 11.29 30.90 51.78
N GLU A 41 10.43 30.24 52.56
CA GLU A 41 8.99 30.20 52.31
C GLU A 41 8.34 31.59 52.28
N GLU A 42 8.75 32.48 53.19
CA GLU A 42 8.29 33.87 53.23
C GLU A 42 8.59 34.64 51.94
N LYS A 43 9.76 34.42 51.35
CA LYS A 43 10.16 35.08 50.10
C LYS A 43 9.45 34.50 48.89
N ARG A 44 9.21 33.20 48.86
CA ARG A 44 8.38 32.56 47.82
C ARG A 44 6.95 33.09 47.87
N ASN A 45 6.37 33.19 49.05
CA ASN A 45 5.02 33.73 49.23
C ASN A 45 4.95 35.21 48.85
N SER A 46 5.94 36.02 49.23
CA SER A 46 5.99 37.43 48.86
C SER A 46 6.15 37.65 47.33
N LEU A 47 6.90 36.79 46.64
CA LEU A 47 6.97 36.79 45.17
C LEU A 47 5.63 36.40 44.53
N LEU A 48 4.94 35.39 45.07
CA LEU A 48 3.63 34.98 44.57
C LEU A 48 2.56 36.05 44.80
N ASP A 49 2.55 36.66 45.99
CA ASP A 49 1.64 37.74 46.35
C ASP A 49 1.82 38.93 45.38
N GLU A 50 3.07 39.30 45.08
CA GLU A 50 3.37 40.38 44.14
C GLU A 50 3.00 40.02 42.69
N LEU A 51 3.29 38.80 42.22
CA LEU A 51 2.89 38.37 40.87
C LEU A 51 1.37 38.38 40.69
N ILE A 52 0.63 37.94 41.70
CA ILE A 52 -0.84 37.93 41.68
C ILE A 52 -1.39 39.36 41.74
N TYR A 53 -0.75 40.23 42.52
CA TYR A 53 -1.06 41.66 42.52
C TYR A 53 -0.80 42.30 41.15
N LYS A 54 0.34 42.05 40.50
CA LYS A 54 0.60 42.55 39.14
C LYS A 54 -0.43 42.03 38.12
N ILE A 55 -0.89 40.79 38.24
CA ILE A 55 -1.93 40.22 37.36
C ILE A 55 -3.30 40.87 37.59
N SER A 56 -3.62 41.28 38.82
CA SER A 56 -4.91 41.94 39.12
C SER A 56 -4.90 43.43 38.81
N ALA A 57 -3.85 44.14 39.25
CA ALA A 57 -3.77 45.59 39.27
C ALA A 57 -3.23 46.22 37.98
N SER A 58 -2.25 45.60 37.31
CA SER A 58 -1.65 46.19 36.10
C SER A 58 -2.63 46.18 34.91
N GLU A 59 -2.49 47.19 34.05
CA GLU A 59 -3.23 47.32 32.79
C GLU A 59 -2.37 46.94 31.59
N ASP A 60 -1.03 47.00 31.72
CA ASP A 60 -0.09 46.61 30.67
C ASP A 60 -0.12 45.09 30.38
N ILE A 61 -0.23 44.78 29.10
CA ILE A 61 -0.23 43.43 28.54
C ILE A 61 1.12 42.75 28.80
N SER A 62 2.23 43.49 28.75
CA SER A 62 3.58 42.93 28.88
C SER A 62 3.87 42.49 30.31
N VAL A 63 3.47 43.31 31.30
CA VAL A 63 3.52 42.98 32.73
C VAL A 63 2.62 41.78 33.05
N GLY A 64 1.35 41.80 32.61
CA GLY A 64 0.41 40.70 32.83
C GLY A 64 0.87 39.37 32.22
N ARG A 65 1.42 39.41 30.99
CA ARG A 65 2.01 38.24 30.32
C ARG A 65 3.22 37.71 31.07
N SER A 66 4.17 38.59 31.43
CA SER A 66 5.41 38.19 32.11
C SER A 66 5.13 37.59 33.48
N ALA A 67 4.16 38.14 34.22
CA ALA A 67 3.72 37.59 35.49
C ALA A 67 3.05 36.21 35.34
N CYS A 68 2.19 36.02 34.33
CA CYS A 68 1.59 34.71 34.04
C CYS A 68 2.64 33.66 33.63
N GLN A 69 3.64 34.05 32.84
CA GLN A 69 4.73 33.15 32.45
C GLN A 69 5.63 32.76 33.62
N LEU A 70 5.91 33.69 34.54
CA LEU A 70 6.63 33.41 35.77
C LEU A 70 5.85 32.48 36.71
N LEU A 71 4.54 32.68 36.86
CA LEU A 71 3.70 31.75 37.62
C LEU A 71 3.70 30.34 37.03
N LEU A 72 3.60 30.21 35.71
CA LEU A 72 3.73 28.92 35.04
C LEU A 72 5.10 28.28 35.28
N MET A 73 6.18 29.08 35.22
CA MET A 73 7.52 28.58 35.54
C MET A 73 7.65 28.15 37.00
N PHE A 74 7.02 28.84 37.95
CA PHE A 74 7.02 28.44 39.35
C PHE A 74 6.28 27.14 39.57
N ILE A 75 5.10 26.98 38.95
CA ILE A 75 4.31 25.75 38.98
C ILE A 75 5.09 24.58 38.38
N ASP A 76 5.75 24.78 37.24
CA ASP A 76 6.56 23.75 36.58
C ASP A 76 7.77 23.30 37.43
N ARG A 77 8.26 24.16 38.33
CA ARG A 77 9.41 23.88 39.21
C ARG A 77 8.99 23.29 40.55
N GLN A 78 7.85 23.70 41.08
CA GLN A 78 7.30 23.28 42.37
C GLN A 78 5.81 22.94 42.23
N PRO A 79 5.46 21.67 41.95
CA PRO A 79 4.08 21.25 41.71
C PRO A 79 3.12 21.49 42.88
N PHE A 80 3.61 21.46 44.13
CA PHE A 80 2.80 21.74 45.32
C PHE A 80 2.24 23.19 45.34
N LEU A 81 2.82 24.11 44.56
CA LEU A 81 2.28 25.45 44.42
C LEU A 81 0.90 25.48 43.75
N VAL A 82 0.53 24.45 42.98
CA VAL A 82 -0.82 24.37 42.40
C VAL A 82 -1.87 24.24 43.49
N GLU A 83 -1.60 23.46 44.53
CA GLU A 83 -2.46 23.33 45.71
C GLU A 83 -2.54 24.66 46.47
N LEU A 84 -1.40 25.34 46.64
CA LEU A 84 -1.35 26.65 47.29
C LEU A 84 -2.12 27.72 46.50
N LEU A 85 -1.97 27.79 45.18
CA LEU A 85 -2.68 28.72 44.29
C LEU A 85 -4.18 28.40 44.17
N SER A 86 -4.56 27.13 44.38
CA SER A 86 -5.96 26.70 44.44
C SER A 86 -6.56 26.84 45.85
N SER A 87 -5.74 27.14 46.86
CA SER A 87 -6.16 27.32 48.25
C SER A 87 -6.93 28.62 48.47
N ARG A 88 -7.50 28.78 49.67
CA ARG A 88 -8.32 29.95 50.05
C ARG A 88 -7.56 31.28 49.93
N LYS A 89 -6.23 31.29 50.00
CA LYS A 89 -5.38 32.50 49.90
C LYS A 89 -5.49 33.18 48.53
N TYR A 90 -5.66 32.42 47.45
CA TYR A 90 -5.62 32.93 46.07
C TYR A 90 -6.87 32.62 45.24
N ARG A 91 -8.02 32.42 45.91
CA ARG A 91 -9.30 32.04 45.28
C ARG A 91 -9.74 32.96 44.12
N GLY A 92 -9.34 34.23 44.14
CA GLY A 92 -9.64 35.23 43.09
C GLY A 92 -8.75 35.15 41.84
N LEU A 93 -7.71 34.32 41.83
CA LEU A 93 -6.79 34.25 40.69
C LEU A 93 -7.49 33.86 39.38
N LYS A 94 -8.40 32.87 39.43
CA LYS A 94 -9.18 32.45 38.24
C LYS A 94 -10.00 33.59 37.64
N THR A 95 -10.58 34.45 38.49
CA THR A 95 -11.35 35.60 38.02
C THR A 95 -10.44 36.68 37.42
N TYR A 96 -9.27 36.93 38.01
CA TYR A 96 -8.29 37.87 37.46
C TYR A 96 -7.72 37.42 36.12
N LEU A 97 -7.47 36.12 35.93
CA LEU A 97 -7.03 35.58 34.64
C LEU A 97 -8.07 35.74 33.52
N SER A 98 -9.35 35.89 33.86
CA SER A 98 -10.40 36.10 32.85
C SER A 98 -10.35 37.50 32.22
N LYS A 99 -9.84 38.52 32.94
CA LYS A 99 -9.57 39.89 32.46
C LYS A 99 -8.63 39.92 31.25
N TRP A 100 -7.75 38.93 31.14
CA TRP A 100 -6.68 38.89 30.15
C TRP A 100 -7.05 38.10 28.87
N LYS A 101 -8.25 37.51 28.81
CA LYS A 101 -8.71 36.76 27.62
C LYS A 101 -8.76 37.69 26.40
N GLY A 102 -8.17 37.25 25.28
CA GLY A 102 -8.14 37.98 24.01
C GLY A 102 -7.05 39.04 23.90
N LYS A 103 -6.17 39.19 24.89
CA LYS A 103 -5.07 40.17 24.90
C LYS A 103 -3.74 39.63 24.33
N GLY A 104 -3.74 38.50 23.62
CA GLY A 104 -2.59 38.02 22.84
C GLY A 104 -1.67 36.99 23.50
N PHE A 105 -1.97 36.50 24.71
CA PHE A 105 -1.24 35.41 25.38
C PHE A 105 -2.16 34.29 25.90
N ASP A 106 -3.25 34.04 25.17
CA ASP A 106 -4.30 33.09 25.54
C ASP A 106 -3.82 31.64 25.73
N GLN A 107 -2.70 31.26 25.11
CA GLN A 107 -2.12 29.93 25.31
C GLN A 107 -1.62 29.74 26.75
N ASP A 108 -0.96 30.75 27.30
CA ASP A 108 -0.42 30.71 28.66
C ASP A 108 -1.57 30.85 29.68
N LEU A 109 -2.57 31.67 29.37
CA LEU A 109 -3.81 31.75 30.16
C LEU A 109 -4.54 30.40 30.20
N LYS A 110 -4.77 29.75 29.05
CA LYS A 110 -5.44 28.43 28.98
C LYS A 110 -4.67 27.34 29.71
N LYS A 111 -3.34 27.38 29.67
CA LYS A 111 -2.50 26.45 30.44
C LYS A 111 -2.70 26.68 31.94
N LEU A 112 -2.58 27.92 32.41
CA LEU A 112 -2.68 28.27 33.81
C LEU A 112 -4.10 28.00 34.36
N THR A 113 -5.16 28.36 33.63
CA THR A 113 -6.54 28.05 34.03
C THR A 113 -6.80 26.55 34.06
N GLY A 114 -6.31 25.80 33.07
CA GLY A 114 -6.48 24.34 33.02
C GLY A 114 -5.75 23.62 34.15
N ILE A 115 -4.59 24.12 34.59
CA ILE A 115 -3.86 23.59 35.75
C ILE A 115 -4.63 23.88 37.04
N LEU A 116 -5.11 25.11 37.21
CA LEU A 116 -5.91 25.50 38.38
C LEU A 116 -7.30 24.82 38.43
N GLU A 117 -7.84 24.38 37.29
CA GLU A 117 -9.09 23.59 37.21
C GLU A 117 -8.87 22.11 37.53
N ALA A 118 -7.77 21.53 37.07
CA ALA A 118 -7.44 20.13 37.33
C ALA A 118 -6.94 19.88 38.76
N GLY A 119 -6.47 20.91 39.47
CA GLY A 119 -5.91 20.80 40.83
C GLY A 119 -4.52 20.16 40.90
N ASP A 120 -4.10 19.46 39.84
CA ASP A 120 -2.78 18.84 39.68
C ASP A 120 -2.31 18.93 38.21
N MET A 121 -0.99 19.08 38.02
CA MET A 121 -0.32 19.12 36.72
C MET A 121 -0.49 17.81 35.94
N ALA A 122 -0.44 16.65 36.61
CA ALA A 122 -0.55 15.36 35.93
C ALA A 122 -1.98 15.14 35.40
N HIS A 123 -2.99 15.53 36.18
CA HIS A 123 -4.39 15.43 35.78
C HIS A 123 -4.73 16.38 34.61
N ALA A 124 -4.20 17.61 34.62
CA ALA A 124 -4.36 18.56 33.50
C ALA A 124 -3.75 18.02 32.19
N GLN A 125 -2.62 17.32 32.26
CA GLN A 125 -2.00 16.70 31.09
C GLN A 125 -2.78 15.47 30.59
N LEU A 126 -3.34 14.68 31.50
CA LEU A 126 -4.17 13.52 31.15
C LEU A 126 -5.43 13.95 30.38
N LEU A 127 -6.16 14.95 30.89
CA LEU A 127 -7.34 15.49 30.21
C LEU A 127 -7.04 16.02 28.80
N LYS A 128 -5.87 16.64 28.60
CA LYS A 128 -5.42 17.07 27.26
C LYS A 128 -5.18 15.88 26.33
N LYS A 129 -4.56 14.81 26.83
CA LYS A 129 -4.32 13.57 26.06
C LYS A 129 -5.65 12.89 25.70
N ASP A 130 -6.59 12.84 26.62
CA ASP A 130 -7.91 12.21 26.41
C ASP A 130 -8.75 12.99 25.39
N LEU A 131 -8.71 14.33 25.46
CA LEU A 131 -9.38 15.19 24.48
C LEU A 131 -8.75 15.03 23.09
N ALA A 132 -7.42 15.01 23.00
CA ALA A 132 -6.71 14.75 21.74
C ALA A 132 -7.05 13.37 21.17
N ALA A 133 -7.05 12.33 22.01
CA ALA A 133 -7.44 10.98 21.62
C ALA A 133 -8.88 10.94 21.12
N SER A 134 -9.80 11.62 21.80
CA SER A 134 -11.21 11.71 21.40
C SER A 134 -11.39 12.37 20.03
N ILE A 135 -10.66 13.46 19.76
CA ILE A 135 -10.68 14.13 18.44
C ILE A 135 -10.15 13.20 17.35
N ILE A 136 -9.01 12.56 17.58
CA ILE A 136 -8.40 11.63 16.61
C ILE A 136 -9.35 10.46 16.34
N GLN A 137 -9.94 9.89 17.39
CA GLN A 137 -10.89 8.78 17.27
C GLN A 137 -12.16 9.20 16.53
N ALA A 138 -12.72 10.37 16.81
CA ALA A 138 -13.89 10.88 16.10
C ALA A 138 -13.61 11.10 14.60
N CYS A 139 -12.46 11.70 14.28
CA CYS A 139 -12.02 11.89 12.90
C CYS A 139 -11.86 10.55 12.17
N TYR A 140 -11.21 9.57 12.81
CA TYR A 140 -11.00 8.25 12.24
C TYR A 140 -12.32 7.47 12.05
N LYS A 141 -13.20 7.46 13.05
CA LYS A 141 -14.53 6.84 12.94
C LYS A 141 -15.32 7.44 11.78
N GLY A 142 -15.32 8.76 11.66
CA GLY A 142 -15.96 9.46 10.54
C GLY A 142 -15.34 9.12 9.18
N TYR A 143 -14.00 9.04 9.10
CA TYR A 143 -13.30 8.60 7.88
C TYR A 143 -13.70 7.18 7.48
N LYS A 144 -13.67 6.24 8.43
CA LYS A 144 -14.03 4.83 8.21
C LYS A 144 -15.45 4.70 7.67
N GLU A 145 -16.42 5.41 8.25
CA GLU A 145 -17.82 5.38 7.80
C GLU A 145 -17.98 5.94 6.38
N ARG A 146 -17.33 7.08 6.09
CA ARG A 146 -17.34 7.66 4.73
C ARG A 146 -16.75 6.71 3.69
N GLN A 147 -15.68 5.99 4.02
CA GLN A 147 -15.12 4.98 3.12
C GLN A 147 -16.06 3.80 2.91
N MET A 148 -16.76 3.35 3.96
CA MET A 148 -17.75 2.28 3.88
C MET A 148 -18.92 2.68 2.96
N LEU A 149 -19.48 3.88 3.15
CA LEU A 149 -20.52 4.43 2.28
C LEU A 149 -20.07 4.59 0.83
N LYS A 150 -18.82 5.01 0.58
CA LYS A 150 -18.25 5.09 -0.78
C LYS A 150 -18.24 3.72 -1.46
N LYS A 151 -17.84 2.67 -0.74
CA LYS A 151 -17.86 1.28 -1.25
C LYS A 151 -19.28 0.80 -1.53
N MET A 152 -20.23 1.06 -0.63
CA MET A 152 -21.64 0.71 -0.84
C MET A 152 -22.23 1.40 -2.08
N LYS A 153 -21.98 2.70 -2.26
CA LYS A 153 -22.42 3.45 -3.45
C LYS A 153 -21.90 2.81 -4.75
N ILE A 154 -20.62 2.43 -4.79
CA ILE A 154 -20.04 1.71 -5.94
C ILE A 154 -20.75 0.38 -6.17
N GLY A 155 -21.04 -0.37 -5.08
CA GLY A 155 -21.80 -1.62 -5.14
C GLY A 155 -23.19 -1.45 -5.76
N VAL A 156 -23.95 -0.44 -5.32
CA VAL A 156 -25.28 -0.13 -5.85
C VAL A 156 -25.21 0.26 -7.34
N VAL A 157 -24.26 1.11 -7.73
CA VAL A 157 -24.06 1.49 -9.14
C VAL A 157 -23.74 0.27 -10.00
N LYS A 158 -22.88 -0.64 -9.50
CA LYS A 158 -22.53 -1.88 -10.19
C LYS A 158 -23.76 -2.78 -10.36
N PHE A 159 -24.55 -2.96 -9.30
CA PHE A 159 -25.79 -3.71 -9.34
C PHE A 159 -26.78 -3.13 -10.36
N GLN A 160 -27.01 -1.82 -10.33
CA GLN A 160 -27.90 -1.14 -11.27
C GLN A 160 -27.44 -1.32 -12.72
N ARG A 161 -26.14 -1.20 -13.00
CA ARG A 161 -25.58 -1.45 -14.34
C ARG A 161 -25.83 -2.88 -14.80
N LEU A 162 -25.57 -3.87 -13.94
CA LEU A 162 -25.80 -5.28 -14.25
C LEU A 162 -27.28 -5.56 -14.50
N TYR A 163 -28.17 -5.00 -13.68
CA TYR A 163 -29.61 -5.17 -13.85
C TYR A 163 -30.12 -4.54 -15.14
N ARG A 164 -29.69 -3.32 -15.47
CA ARG A 164 -30.04 -2.66 -16.74
C ARG A 164 -29.57 -3.48 -17.94
N ARG A 165 -28.34 -4.02 -17.89
CA ARG A 165 -27.82 -4.91 -18.95
C ARG A 165 -28.64 -6.19 -19.07
N TYR A 166 -28.93 -6.86 -17.96
CA TYR A 166 -29.78 -8.05 -17.95
C TYR A 166 -31.16 -7.77 -18.57
N ARG A 167 -31.78 -6.63 -18.21
CA ARG A 167 -33.07 -6.21 -18.78
C ARG A 167 -32.98 -5.98 -20.30
N ALA A 168 -31.91 -5.36 -20.78
CA ALA A 168 -31.69 -5.11 -22.20
C ALA A 168 -31.53 -6.42 -22.99
N ILE A 169 -30.69 -7.34 -22.51
CA ILE A 169 -30.50 -8.66 -23.12
C ILE A 169 -31.84 -9.42 -23.17
N LYS A 170 -32.58 -9.44 -22.07
CA LYS A 170 -33.86 -10.14 -22.01
C LYS A 170 -34.92 -9.53 -22.93
N HIS A 171 -34.84 -8.22 -23.18
CA HIS A 171 -35.68 -7.54 -24.16
C HIS A 171 -35.29 -7.94 -25.59
N GLU A 172 -33.98 -7.94 -25.89
CA GLU A 172 -33.42 -8.33 -27.18
C GLU A 172 -33.76 -9.78 -27.53
N GLU A 173 -33.60 -10.72 -26.61
CA GLU A 173 -34.00 -12.13 -26.78
C GLU A 173 -35.50 -12.26 -27.12
N ARG A 174 -36.37 -11.47 -26.47
CA ARG A 174 -37.81 -11.45 -26.75
C ARG A 174 -38.13 -10.85 -28.11
N THR A 175 -37.36 -9.88 -28.57
CA THR A 175 -37.52 -9.32 -29.91
C THR A 175 -36.99 -10.27 -30.97
N GLU A 176 -35.82 -10.86 -30.77
CA GLU A 176 -35.23 -11.84 -31.70
C GLU A 176 -36.11 -13.07 -31.85
N THR A 177 -36.67 -13.60 -30.76
CA THR A 177 -37.60 -14.74 -30.83
C THR A 177 -38.88 -14.41 -31.58
N ARG A 178 -39.40 -13.19 -31.46
CA ARG A 178 -40.54 -12.71 -32.26
C ARG A 178 -40.17 -12.60 -33.73
N TRP A 179 -39.07 -11.90 -34.03
CA TRP A 179 -38.54 -11.76 -35.40
C TRP A 179 -38.28 -13.11 -36.06
N ARG A 180 -37.74 -14.08 -35.32
CA ARG A 180 -37.47 -15.43 -35.83
C ARG A 180 -38.76 -16.15 -36.20
N ARG A 181 -39.79 -16.11 -35.35
CA ARG A 181 -41.10 -16.71 -35.63
C ARG A 181 -41.79 -16.05 -36.83
N GLU A 182 -41.75 -14.73 -36.92
CA GLU A 182 -42.31 -13.99 -38.05
C GLU A 182 -41.58 -14.34 -39.35
N LYS A 183 -40.26 -14.43 -39.31
CA LYS A 183 -39.46 -14.85 -40.46
C LYS A 183 -39.78 -16.27 -40.89
N GLU A 184 -39.83 -17.22 -39.94
CA GLU A 184 -40.21 -18.62 -40.21
C GLU A 184 -41.61 -18.70 -40.85
N LEU A 185 -42.57 -17.94 -40.31
CA LEU A 185 -43.92 -17.85 -40.88
C LEU A 185 -43.91 -17.30 -42.31
N HIS A 186 -43.12 -16.24 -42.56
CA HIS A 186 -43.02 -15.63 -43.88
C HIS A 186 -42.38 -16.59 -44.89
N GLU A 187 -41.32 -17.30 -44.49
CA GLU A 187 -40.67 -18.34 -45.29
C GLU A 187 -41.63 -19.50 -45.59
N ASP A 188 -42.44 -19.93 -44.62
CA ASP A 188 -43.47 -20.97 -44.82
C ASP A 188 -44.55 -20.53 -45.81
N ILE A 189 -45.04 -19.30 -45.68
CA ILE A 189 -46.02 -18.73 -46.60
C ILE A 189 -45.43 -18.63 -48.01
N SER A 190 -44.19 -18.14 -48.15
CA SER A 190 -43.50 -18.06 -49.44
C SER A 190 -43.34 -19.45 -50.05
N ARG A 191 -42.85 -20.44 -49.29
CA ARG A 191 -42.70 -21.83 -49.76
C ARG A 191 -44.01 -22.42 -50.26
N LYS A 192 -45.11 -22.23 -49.51
CA LYS A 192 -46.46 -22.69 -49.93
C LYS A 192 -46.94 -21.98 -51.19
N ARG A 193 -46.68 -20.67 -51.31
CA ARG A 193 -47.02 -19.86 -52.49
C ARG A 193 -46.24 -20.33 -53.71
N ASP A 194 -44.93 -20.50 -53.59
CA ASP A 194 -44.04 -20.94 -54.67
C ASP A 194 -44.39 -22.36 -55.13
N PHE A 195 -44.72 -23.25 -54.19
CA PHE A 195 -45.20 -24.60 -54.51
C PHE A 195 -46.52 -24.56 -55.32
N ARG A 196 -47.50 -23.78 -54.87
CA ARG A 196 -48.77 -23.59 -55.61
C ARG A 196 -48.54 -22.99 -56.99
N GLN A 197 -47.65 -22.00 -57.11
CA GLN A 197 -47.31 -21.41 -58.40
C GLN A 197 -46.63 -22.43 -59.33
N SER A 198 -45.73 -23.26 -58.81
CA SER A 198 -45.10 -24.33 -59.59
C SER A 198 -46.13 -25.36 -60.07
N LEU A 199 -47.09 -25.75 -59.21
CA LEU A 199 -48.18 -26.66 -59.59
C LEU A 199 -49.05 -26.04 -60.69
N ASN A 200 -49.46 -24.77 -60.53
CA ASN A 200 -50.26 -24.07 -61.53
C ASN A 200 -49.53 -23.94 -62.86
N LYS A 201 -48.22 -23.68 -62.86
CA LYS A 201 -47.40 -23.66 -64.08
C LYS A 201 -47.35 -25.03 -64.76
N ASN A 202 -47.15 -26.09 -63.99
CA ASN A 202 -47.18 -27.46 -64.52
C ASN A 202 -48.54 -27.82 -65.11
N LEU A 203 -49.63 -27.47 -64.43
CA LEU A 203 -51.00 -27.71 -64.88
C LEU A 203 -51.27 -27.00 -66.20
N LYS A 204 -50.98 -25.69 -66.29
CA LYS A 204 -51.09 -24.92 -67.53
C LYS A 204 -50.24 -25.49 -68.66
N THR A 205 -49.05 -25.98 -68.35
CA THR A 205 -48.18 -26.60 -69.37
C THR A 205 -48.83 -27.88 -69.92
N LEU A 206 -49.43 -28.70 -69.05
CA LEU A 206 -50.16 -29.90 -69.45
C LEU A 206 -51.46 -29.61 -70.22
N GLU A 207 -52.15 -28.50 -69.94
CA GLU A 207 -53.38 -28.09 -70.66
C GLU A 207 -53.14 -27.86 -72.17
N TYR A 208 -51.97 -27.34 -72.55
CA TYR A 208 -51.64 -27.04 -73.96
C TYR A 208 -50.79 -28.11 -74.63
N LEU A 209 -50.30 -29.11 -73.89
CA LEU A 209 -49.43 -30.17 -74.41
C LEU A 209 -50.24 -31.25 -75.16
N PRO A 210 -49.86 -31.62 -76.39
CA PRO A 210 -50.44 -32.76 -77.09
C PRO A 210 -50.22 -34.08 -76.32
N ALA A 211 -51.24 -34.95 -76.30
CA ALA A 211 -51.23 -36.18 -75.50
C ALA A 211 -50.02 -37.10 -75.75
N ASN A 212 -49.50 -37.16 -76.99
CA ASN A 212 -48.33 -37.95 -77.36
C ASN A 212 -47.00 -37.41 -76.81
N LYS A 213 -46.96 -36.15 -76.35
CA LYS A 213 -45.77 -35.48 -75.79
C LYS A 213 -45.76 -35.39 -74.27
N VAL A 214 -46.87 -35.74 -73.61
CA VAL A 214 -47.00 -35.71 -72.15
C VAL A 214 -45.99 -36.65 -71.47
N GLN A 215 -45.73 -37.83 -72.03
CA GLN A 215 -44.79 -38.79 -71.46
C GLN A 215 -43.34 -38.30 -71.50
N GLU A 216 -42.93 -37.68 -72.61
CA GLU A 216 -41.59 -37.10 -72.78
C GLU A 216 -41.34 -36.00 -71.73
N TYR A 217 -42.34 -35.13 -71.50
CA TYR A 217 -42.29 -34.10 -70.45
C TYR A 217 -42.14 -34.68 -69.04
N PHE A 218 -42.86 -35.76 -68.71
CA PHE A 218 -42.72 -36.39 -67.39
C PHE A 218 -41.33 -37.01 -67.16
N ILE A 219 -40.74 -37.63 -68.19
CA ILE A 219 -39.38 -38.18 -68.12
C ILE A 219 -38.37 -37.05 -67.86
N GLU A 220 -38.45 -35.93 -68.60
CA GLU A 220 -37.57 -34.78 -68.38
C GLU A 220 -37.68 -34.23 -66.94
N LYS A 221 -38.90 -34.13 -66.39
CA LYS A 221 -39.10 -33.70 -64.99
C LYS A 221 -38.55 -34.71 -63.99
N GLN A 222 -38.65 -36.01 -64.26
CA GLN A 222 -38.05 -37.05 -63.43
C GLN A 222 -36.53 -36.97 -63.43
N GLU A 223 -35.90 -36.75 -64.57
CA GLU A 223 -34.44 -36.59 -64.68
C GLU A 223 -33.96 -35.36 -63.90
N VAL A 224 -34.61 -34.22 -64.07
CA VAL A 224 -34.28 -32.99 -63.32
C VAL A 224 -34.46 -33.20 -61.81
N ALA A 225 -35.51 -33.92 -61.39
CA ALA A 225 -35.73 -34.25 -59.99
C ALA A 225 -34.63 -35.19 -59.45
N ALA A 226 -34.26 -36.22 -60.21
CA ALA A 226 -33.20 -37.15 -59.86
C ALA A 226 -31.85 -36.43 -59.67
N VAL A 227 -31.48 -35.53 -60.58
CA VAL A 227 -30.26 -34.70 -60.47
C VAL A 227 -30.29 -33.86 -59.19
N LYS A 228 -31.41 -33.22 -58.86
CA LYS A 228 -31.56 -32.42 -57.63
C LYS A 228 -31.44 -33.27 -56.36
N ILE A 229 -32.08 -34.44 -56.33
CA ILE A 229 -32.00 -35.37 -55.19
C ILE A 229 -30.56 -35.86 -55.01
N GLN A 230 -29.90 -36.28 -56.09
CA GLN A 230 -28.51 -36.75 -56.05
C GLN A 230 -27.56 -35.64 -55.59
N ALA A 231 -27.71 -34.42 -56.10
CA ALA A 231 -26.90 -33.27 -55.66
C ALA A 231 -27.12 -32.96 -54.17
N ALA A 232 -28.37 -32.96 -53.71
CA ALA A 232 -28.69 -32.76 -52.29
C ALA A 232 -28.08 -33.85 -51.40
N PHE A 233 -28.18 -35.12 -51.82
CA PHE A 233 -27.61 -36.26 -51.12
C PHE A 233 -26.08 -36.16 -51.00
N ARG A 234 -25.38 -35.92 -52.12
CA ARG A 234 -23.92 -35.70 -52.13
C ARG A 234 -23.53 -34.53 -51.21
N GLY A 235 -24.31 -33.45 -51.22
CA GLY A 235 -24.11 -32.30 -50.35
C GLY A 235 -24.28 -32.62 -48.86
N VAL A 236 -25.33 -33.36 -48.48
CA VAL A 236 -25.55 -33.80 -47.08
C VAL A 236 -24.42 -34.70 -46.61
N TRP A 237 -24.00 -35.65 -47.45
CA TRP A 237 -22.92 -36.57 -47.13
C TRP A 237 -21.60 -35.81 -46.89
N THR A 238 -21.25 -34.89 -47.77
CA THR A 238 -20.05 -34.05 -47.63
C THR A 238 -20.09 -33.21 -46.36
N ARG A 239 -21.24 -32.58 -46.05
CA ARG A 239 -21.40 -31.81 -44.81
C ARG A 239 -21.23 -32.67 -43.57
N ARG A 240 -21.78 -33.89 -43.55
CA ARG A 240 -21.59 -34.83 -42.43
C ARG A 240 -20.11 -35.18 -42.21
N GLN A 241 -19.38 -35.46 -43.29
CA GLN A 241 -17.93 -35.72 -43.22
C GLN A 241 -17.17 -34.51 -42.67
N VAL A 242 -17.42 -33.32 -43.21
CA VAL A 242 -16.78 -32.08 -42.74
C VAL A 242 -17.11 -31.79 -41.28
N THR A 243 -18.35 -32.01 -40.83
CA THR A 243 -18.70 -31.85 -39.41
C THR A 243 -17.95 -32.84 -38.53
N ALA A 244 -17.83 -34.11 -38.94
CA ALA A 244 -17.06 -35.10 -38.20
C ALA A 244 -15.58 -34.70 -38.08
N TRP A 245 -14.96 -34.26 -39.18
CA TRP A 245 -13.57 -33.76 -39.17
C TRP A 245 -13.39 -32.53 -38.27
N ARG A 246 -14.38 -31.63 -38.22
CA ARG A 246 -14.34 -30.47 -37.31
C ARG A 246 -14.40 -30.89 -35.84
N TYR A 247 -15.28 -31.84 -35.51
CA TYR A 247 -15.36 -32.40 -34.15
C TYR A 247 -14.05 -33.07 -33.74
N GLU A 248 -13.48 -33.89 -34.62
CA GLU A 248 -12.20 -34.56 -34.38
C GLU A 248 -11.07 -33.54 -34.15
N ARG A 249 -10.96 -32.53 -35.02
CA ARG A 249 -9.97 -31.44 -34.86
C ARG A 249 -10.15 -30.67 -33.55
N MET A 250 -11.39 -30.40 -33.15
CA MET A 250 -11.69 -29.75 -31.88
C MET A 250 -11.26 -30.62 -30.68
N PHE A 251 -11.57 -31.92 -30.74
CA PHE A 251 -11.19 -32.89 -29.71
C PHE A 251 -9.66 -33.00 -29.57
N GLN A 252 -8.95 -33.12 -30.69
CA GLN A 252 -7.48 -33.12 -30.71
C GLN A 252 -6.89 -31.81 -30.17
N GLY A 253 -7.45 -30.66 -30.56
CA GLY A 253 -7.06 -29.36 -30.03
C GLY A 253 -7.22 -29.28 -28.51
N ALA A 254 -8.36 -29.74 -27.98
CA ALA A 254 -8.61 -29.82 -26.54
C ALA A 254 -7.62 -30.76 -25.83
N ALA A 255 -7.36 -31.94 -26.40
CA ALA A 255 -6.39 -32.89 -25.87
C ALA A 255 -4.98 -32.28 -25.76
N VAL A 256 -4.52 -31.57 -26.79
CA VAL A 256 -3.22 -30.87 -26.78
C VAL A 256 -3.18 -29.81 -25.67
N VAL A 257 -4.26 -29.04 -25.48
CA VAL A 257 -4.34 -28.05 -24.40
C VAL A 257 -4.22 -28.72 -23.03
N ILE A 258 -4.98 -29.79 -22.79
CA ILE A 258 -4.94 -30.56 -21.53
C ILE A 258 -3.53 -31.12 -21.29
N GLN A 259 -2.96 -31.79 -22.29
CA GLN A 259 -1.60 -32.34 -22.23
C GLN A 259 -0.56 -31.26 -21.93
N ARG A 260 -0.66 -30.09 -22.58
CA ARG A 260 0.26 -28.95 -22.35
C ARG A 260 0.17 -28.43 -20.92
N GLN A 261 -1.05 -28.33 -20.38
CA GLN A 261 -1.23 -27.87 -19.00
C GLN A 261 -0.75 -28.90 -17.99
N PHE A 262 -0.98 -30.19 -18.25
CA PHE A 262 -0.46 -31.26 -17.40
C PHE A 262 1.08 -31.27 -17.37
N ARG A 263 1.75 -31.11 -18.53
CA ARG A 263 3.20 -30.97 -18.60
C ARG A 263 3.71 -29.74 -17.81
N LYS A 264 3.01 -28.60 -17.88
CA LYS A 264 3.33 -27.41 -17.07
C LYS A 264 3.17 -27.67 -15.57
N TYR A 265 2.10 -28.35 -15.17
CA TYR A 265 1.87 -28.76 -13.78
C TYR A 265 3.02 -29.66 -13.28
N LEU A 266 3.41 -30.68 -14.05
CA LEU A 266 4.54 -31.55 -13.70
C LEU A 266 5.85 -30.77 -13.56
N LYS A 267 6.11 -29.80 -14.45
CA LYS A 267 7.29 -28.92 -14.33
C LYS A 267 7.25 -28.11 -13.04
N ARG A 268 6.10 -27.52 -12.69
CA ARG A 268 5.91 -26.78 -11.43
C ARG A 268 6.13 -27.68 -10.22
N LYS A 269 5.56 -28.89 -10.23
CA LYS A 269 5.72 -29.88 -9.16
C LYS A 269 7.20 -30.24 -8.95
N LYS A 270 7.93 -30.61 -10.01
CA LYS A 270 9.38 -30.90 -9.93
C LYS A 270 10.20 -29.70 -9.44
N SER A 271 9.81 -28.47 -9.82
CA SER A 271 10.49 -27.25 -9.37
C SER A 271 10.24 -26.98 -7.89
N ALA A 272 9.01 -27.22 -7.40
CA ALA A 272 8.65 -27.10 -5.99
C ALA A 272 9.36 -28.16 -5.13
N GLU A 273 9.47 -29.40 -5.63
CA GLU A 273 10.24 -30.47 -4.97
C GLU A 273 11.72 -30.11 -4.85
N LYS A 274 12.34 -29.50 -5.87
CA LYS A 274 13.72 -29.01 -5.80
C LYS A 274 13.92 -27.88 -4.78
N ILE A 275 12.95 -26.96 -4.66
CA ILE A 275 13.01 -25.86 -3.67
C ILE A 275 12.98 -26.40 -2.23
N HIS A 276 12.29 -27.52 -1.99
CA HIS A 276 12.22 -28.12 -0.65
C HIS A 276 13.49 -28.90 -0.24
N PHE A 277 14.30 -29.37 -1.19
CA PHE A 277 15.48 -30.20 -0.90
C PHE A 277 16.83 -29.52 -1.13
N GLN A 278 16.93 -28.41 -1.88
CA GLN A 278 18.23 -27.86 -2.27
C GLN A 278 18.83 -26.78 -1.38
N SER A 279 18.27 -26.49 -0.20
CA SER A 279 19.03 -25.80 0.86
C SER A 279 18.22 -25.81 2.15
N GLY A 280 18.66 -26.60 3.13
CA GLY A 280 18.46 -26.20 4.53
C GLY A 280 19.08 -24.81 4.75
N PRO A 281 18.76 -24.12 5.86
CA PRO A 281 19.49 -22.92 6.24
C PRO A 281 21.01 -23.20 6.16
N PRO A 282 21.82 -22.30 5.58
CA PRO A 282 23.26 -22.48 5.54
C PRO A 282 23.80 -22.73 6.96
N GLY A 283 24.61 -23.78 7.13
CA GLY A 283 25.17 -24.20 8.43
C GLY A 283 24.37 -25.27 9.17
N LEU A 284 23.31 -25.85 8.60
CA LEU A 284 22.66 -27.06 9.11
C LEU A 284 23.27 -28.33 8.51
N ASP A 285 24.58 -28.48 8.67
CA ASP A 285 25.29 -29.71 8.31
C ASP A 285 24.84 -30.87 9.21
N ASP A 286 24.99 -32.12 8.76
CA ASP A 286 24.54 -33.29 9.54
C ASP A 286 25.23 -33.36 10.92
N VAL A 287 26.46 -32.84 11.03
CA VAL A 287 27.19 -32.65 12.29
C VAL A 287 26.46 -31.66 13.22
N ARG A 288 26.10 -30.48 12.71
CA ARG A 288 25.39 -29.45 13.48
C ARG A 288 23.99 -29.89 13.87
N ARG A 289 23.32 -30.68 13.02
CA ARG A 289 22.03 -31.31 13.33
C ARG A 289 22.16 -32.24 14.54
N ALA A 290 23.20 -33.08 14.59
CA ALA A 290 23.46 -33.98 15.71
C ALA A 290 23.76 -33.21 17.01
N GLU A 291 24.56 -32.15 16.95
CA GLU A 291 24.83 -31.27 18.11
C GLU A 291 23.55 -30.65 18.67
N ILE A 292 22.67 -30.12 17.82
CA ILE A 292 21.41 -29.52 18.25
C ILE A 292 20.48 -30.58 18.86
N GLN A 293 20.45 -31.79 18.29
CA GLN A 293 19.71 -32.91 18.87
C GLN A 293 20.22 -33.26 20.26
N GLU A 294 21.54 -33.30 20.46
CA GLU A 294 22.15 -33.55 21.75
C GLU A 294 21.81 -32.43 22.76
N GLN A 295 21.85 -31.17 22.35
CA GLN A 295 21.42 -30.03 23.19
C GLN A 295 19.95 -30.14 23.60
N ILE A 296 19.07 -30.56 22.69
CA ILE A 296 17.64 -30.77 22.98
C ILE A 296 17.47 -31.93 23.97
N LEU A 297 18.22 -33.02 23.80
CA LEU A 297 18.17 -34.16 24.72
C LEU A 297 18.64 -33.76 26.12
N ARG A 298 19.81 -33.12 26.23
CA ARG A 298 20.32 -32.59 27.50
C ARG A 298 19.35 -31.62 28.15
N TYR A 299 18.71 -30.75 27.37
CA TYR A 299 17.69 -29.83 27.88
C TYR A 299 16.45 -30.57 28.40
N ARG A 300 15.98 -31.61 27.70
CA ARG A 300 14.84 -32.45 28.13
C ARG A 300 15.15 -33.23 29.40
N GLU A 301 16.35 -33.80 29.51
CA GLU A 301 16.81 -34.54 30.70
C GLU A 301 16.91 -33.63 31.93
N ASN A 302 17.35 -32.37 31.74
CA ASN A 302 17.49 -31.39 32.82
C ASN A 302 16.19 -30.63 33.15
N MET A 303 15.11 -30.82 32.39
CA MET A 303 13.82 -30.16 32.62
C MET A 303 13.00 -30.93 33.65
N VAL A 304 12.85 -30.36 34.85
CA VAL A 304 11.82 -30.80 35.80
C VAL A 304 10.44 -30.51 35.16
N HIS A 305 9.64 -31.55 34.96
CA HIS A 305 8.28 -31.41 34.44
C HIS A 305 7.43 -30.56 35.40
N LYS A 306 7.30 -29.26 35.13
CA LYS A 306 6.26 -28.44 35.76
C LYS A 306 4.91 -29.05 35.38
N SER A 307 4.04 -29.31 36.36
CA SER A 307 2.64 -29.64 36.12
C SER A 307 1.93 -28.37 35.65
N TRP A 308 1.54 -28.33 34.38
CA TRP A 308 0.87 -27.18 33.80
C TRP A 308 -0.63 -27.42 33.80
N THR A 309 -1.40 -26.37 34.06
CA THR A 309 -2.84 -26.39 33.87
C THR A 309 -3.16 -26.35 32.36
N LEU A 310 -4.29 -26.92 31.95
CA LEU A 310 -4.69 -26.99 30.54
C LEU A 310 -4.71 -25.61 29.84
N GLU A 311 -5.09 -24.57 30.57
CA GLU A 311 -5.14 -23.18 30.07
C GLU A 311 -3.75 -22.65 29.77
N THR A 312 -2.79 -22.82 30.68
CA THR A 312 -1.40 -22.38 30.48
C THR A 312 -0.71 -23.11 29.32
N VAL A 313 -1.06 -24.38 29.07
CA VAL A 313 -0.57 -25.12 27.89
C VAL A 313 -1.15 -24.54 26.60
N LYS A 314 -2.44 -24.20 26.57
CA LYS A 314 -3.08 -23.58 25.40
C LYS A 314 -2.50 -22.21 25.08
N GLU A 315 -2.27 -21.37 26.09
CA GLU A 315 -1.66 -20.04 25.92
C GLU A 315 -0.25 -20.14 25.35
N ARG A 316 0.59 -21.02 25.90
CA ARG A 316 1.93 -21.30 25.36
C ARG A 316 1.89 -21.88 23.95
N HIS A 317 0.94 -22.76 23.65
CA HIS A 317 0.79 -23.29 22.31
C HIS A 317 0.47 -22.18 21.30
N TYR A 318 -0.45 -21.28 21.66
CA TYR A 318 -0.77 -20.13 20.83
C TYR A 318 0.42 -19.18 20.67
N GLU A 319 1.14 -18.89 21.76
CA GLU A 319 2.32 -18.03 21.74
C GLU A 319 3.44 -18.62 20.88
N THR A 320 3.73 -19.91 21.02
CA THR A 320 4.73 -20.62 20.20
C THR A 320 4.33 -20.67 18.74
N GLN A 321 3.07 -20.93 18.41
CA GLN A 321 2.57 -20.86 17.03
C GLN A 321 2.70 -19.45 16.44
N ARG A 322 2.40 -18.42 17.24
CA ARG A 322 2.57 -17.02 16.82
C ARG A 322 4.03 -16.67 16.55
N LEU A 323 4.94 -17.05 17.44
CA LEU A 323 6.38 -16.82 17.28
C LEU A 323 6.93 -17.59 16.07
N LEU A 324 6.52 -18.84 15.87
CA LEU A 324 6.89 -19.64 14.71
C LEU A 324 6.36 -19.01 13.41
N GLY A 325 5.10 -18.55 13.41
CA GLY A 325 4.50 -17.85 12.27
C GLY A 325 5.29 -16.60 11.89
N ASN A 326 5.65 -15.77 12.88
CA ASN A 326 6.49 -14.59 12.68
C ASN A 326 7.87 -14.95 12.13
N HIS A 327 8.52 -15.97 12.70
CA HIS A 327 9.82 -16.45 12.22
C HIS A 327 9.76 -16.92 10.78
N LEU A 328 8.79 -17.76 10.40
CA LEU A 328 8.63 -18.25 9.02
C LEU A 328 8.37 -17.11 8.01
N MET A 329 7.57 -16.12 8.40
CA MET A 329 7.31 -14.91 7.61
C MET A 329 8.61 -14.13 7.33
N LEU A 330 9.42 -13.91 8.36
CA LEU A 330 10.68 -13.18 8.26
C LEU A 330 11.75 -14.00 7.53
N TYR A 331 11.82 -15.31 7.80
CA TYR A 331 12.75 -16.24 7.19
C TYR A 331 12.58 -16.30 5.67
N GLY A 332 11.34 -16.32 5.17
CA GLY A 332 11.08 -16.29 3.74
C GLY A 332 11.59 -15.01 3.04
N LYS A 333 11.53 -13.86 3.73
CA LYS A 333 12.09 -12.59 3.23
C LYS A 333 13.62 -12.60 3.29
N ALA A 334 14.18 -13.04 4.41
CA ALA A 334 15.62 -13.15 4.61
C ALA A 334 16.27 -14.08 3.58
N ARG A 335 15.70 -15.26 3.33
CA ARG A 335 16.23 -16.22 2.36
C ARG A 335 16.18 -15.70 0.92
N LYS A 336 15.14 -14.96 0.54
CA LYS A 336 15.08 -14.29 -0.77
C LYS A 336 16.17 -13.22 -0.92
N SER A 337 16.42 -12.45 0.15
CA SER A 337 17.51 -11.47 0.18
C SER A 337 18.87 -12.16 0.04
N GLU A 338 19.06 -13.28 0.76
CA GLU A 338 20.29 -14.06 0.73
C GLU A 338 20.53 -14.71 -0.63
N GLN A 339 19.52 -15.33 -1.25
CA GLN A 339 19.63 -15.86 -2.61
C GLN A 339 19.98 -14.78 -3.64
N ARG A 340 19.44 -13.56 -3.49
CA ARG A 340 19.82 -12.42 -4.33
C ARG A 340 21.28 -12.04 -4.10
N ARG A 341 21.74 -12.00 -2.85
CA ARG A 341 23.14 -11.74 -2.49
C ARG A 341 24.07 -12.81 -3.07
N GLU A 342 23.74 -14.08 -2.92
CA GLU A 342 24.49 -15.22 -3.46
C GLU A 342 24.56 -15.15 -5.00
N ALA A 343 23.45 -14.87 -5.68
CA ALA A 343 23.42 -14.70 -7.12
C ALA A 343 24.24 -13.49 -7.59
N LEU A 344 24.21 -12.38 -6.85
CA LEU A 344 25.04 -11.20 -7.12
C LEU A 344 26.53 -11.51 -6.93
N LEU A 345 26.90 -12.20 -5.85
CA LEU A 345 28.29 -12.61 -5.62
C LEU A 345 28.78 -13.56 -6.71
N ALA A 346 27.97 -14.56 -7.08
CA ALA A 346 28.29 -15.46 -8.19
C ALA A 346 28.48 -14.69 -9.50
N LYS A 347 27.60 -13.72 -9.78
CA LYS A 347 27.74 -12.84 -10.95
C LYS A 347 29.02 -12.03 -10.89
N ILE A 348 29.32 -11.37 -9.76
CA ILE A 348 30.54 -10.58 -9.59
C ILE A 348 31.78 -11.46 -9.78
N ASN A 349 31.78 -12.68 -9.26
CA ASN A 349 32.89 -13.61 -9.44
C ASN A 349 33.07 -13.99 -10.93
N VAL A 350 31.99 -14.29 -11.64
CA VAL A 350 32.04 -14.58 -13.09
C VAL A 350 32.52 -13.36 -13.87
N ASP A 351 32.01 -12.17 -13.57
CA ASP A 351 32.42 -10.93 -14.21
C ASP A 351 33.91 -10.63 -13.91
N ALA A 352 34.38 -10.90 -12.69
CA ALA A 352 35.78 -10.72 -12.30
C ALA A 352 36.71 -11.73 -13.01
N GLU A 353 36.33 -13.00 -13.08
CA GLU A 353 37.06 -14.03 -13.85
C GLU A 353 37.14 -13.66 -15.33
N LEU A 354 36.03 -13.14 -15.90
CA LEU A 354 35.97 -12.68 -17.29
C LEU A 354 36.90 -11.48 -17.55
N LEU A 355 37.02 -10.54 -16.61
CA LEU A 355 37.92 -9.40 -16.72
C LEU A 355 39.38 -9.80 -16.54
N LEU A 356 39.67 -10.70 -15.58
CA LEU A 356 41.01 -11.24 -15.36
C LEU A 356 41.50 -12.07 -16.56
N GLY A 357 40.58 -12.75 -17.26
CA GLY A 357 40.85 -13.51 -18.48
C GLY A 357 40.75 -12.70 -19.77
N SER A 358 40.75 -11.37 -19.73
CA SER A 358 40.57 -10.54 -20.92
C SER A 358 41.73 -10.66 -21.91
N ALA A 359 41.39 -10.96 -23.17
CA ALA A 359 42.36 -11.02 -24.26
C ALA A 359 42.88 -9.61 -24.60
N GLN A 360 44.11 -9.53 -25.12
CA GLN A 360 44.64 -8.26 -25.62
C GLN A 360 43.84 -7.79 -26.84
N LEU A 361 43.77 -6.48 -27.06
CA LEU A 361 42.98 -5.87 -28.16
C LEU A 361 43.31 -6.43 -29.55
N LYS A 362 44.51 -7.01 -29.72
CA LYS A 362 45.02 -7.59 -30.96
C LYS A 362 44.43 -8.97 -31.26
N ASP A 363 43.95 -9.69 -30.23
CA ASP A 363 43.47 -11.07 -30.32
C ASP A 363 41.93 -11.14 -30.24
N ALA A 364 41.24 -10.01 -30.40
CA ALA A 364 39.80 -9.90 -30.23
C ALA A 364 39.02 -10.58 -31.37
N ASN A 365 38.36 -11.70 -31.06
CA ASN A 365 37.42 -12.40 -31.95
C ASN A 365 35.97 -11.87 -31.71
N PRO A 366 35.04 -11.88 -32.69
CA PRO A 366 33.67 -11.39 -32.46
C PRO A 366 32.92 -12.20 -31.39
N GLU A 367 33.24 -13.49 -31.22
CA GLU A 367 32.69 -14.31 -30.13
C GLU A 367 33.13 -13.83 -28.73
N MET A 368 34.35 -13.28 -28.61
CA MET A 368 34.82 -12.70 -27.35
C MET A 368 34.12 -11.37 -27.08
N VAL A 369 33.85 -10.56 -28.09
CA VAL A 369 33.08 -9.32 -27.96
C VAL A 369 31.68 -9.63 -27.42
N ASP A 370 31.03 -10.68 -27.92
CA ASP A 370 29.73 -11.12 -27.43
C ASP A 370 29.73 -11.48 -25.93
N MET A 371 30.84 -12.03 -25.40
CA MET A 371 30.97 -12.35 -23.97
C MET A 371 30.96 -11.10 -23.06
N TYR A 372 31.47 -9.96 -23.54
CA TYR A 372 31.47 -8.70 -22.80
C TYR A 372 30.21 -7.84 -23.05
N THR A 373 29.34 -8.26 -23.98
CA THR A 373 28.10 -7.52 -24.27
C THR A 373 26.93 -7.97 -23.41
N SER A 374 26.19 -7.00 -22.88
CA SER A 374 24.92 -7.30 -22.21
C SER A 374 23.85 -7.63 -23.25
N ARG A 375 23.01 -8.63 -23.00
CA ARG A 375 21.81 -8.90 -23.84
C ARG A 375 20.68 -7.86 -23.66
N SER A 376 20.85 -6.92 -22.73
CA SER A 376 19.84 -5.92 -22.40
C SER A 376 20.05 -4.65 -23.22
N THR A 377 19.13 -4.33 -24.14
CA THR A 377 19.19 -3.14 -25.01
C THR A 377 19.43 -1.82 -24.25
N PRO A 378 18.75 -1.55 -23.12
CA PRO A 378 18.99 -0.32 -22.36
C PRO A 378 20.42 -0.24 -21.79
N VAL A 379 20.97 -1.37 -21.34
CA VAL A 379 22.33 -1.43 -20.78
C VAL A 379 23.36 -1.21 -21.88
N MET A 380 23.18 -1.87 -23.03
CA MET A 380 24.03 -1.65 -24.21
C MET A 380 24.01 -0.19 -24.67
N THR A 381 22.82 0.41 -24.78
CA THR A 381 22.67 1.80 -25.23
C THR A 381 23.35 2.76 -24.27
N LYS A 382 23.18 2.57 -22.96
CA LYS A 382 23.86 3.40 -21.96
C LYS A 382 25.38 3.23 -21.98
N ALA A 383 25.87 1.99 -22.16
CA ALA A 383 27.30 1.73 -22.30
C ALA A 383 27.88 2.40 -23.56
N GLN A 384 27.17 2.37 -24.69
CA GLN A 384 27.58 3.05 -25.92
C GLN A 384 27.63 4.58 -25.75
N LEU A 385 26.62 5.16 -25.08
CA LEU A 385 26.61 6.60 -24.78
C LEU A 385 27.78 6.99 -23.89
N ASN A 386 27.99 6.26 -22.78
CA ASN A 386 29.11 6.52 -21.88
C ASN A 386 30.46 6.40 -22.62
N HIS A 387 30.63 5.39 -23.47
CA HIS A 387 31.84 5.24 -24.27
C HIS A 387 32.04 6.38 -25.28
N ALA A 388 30.96 6.86 -25.91
CA ALA A 388 31.01 8.02 -26.79
C ALA A 388 31.44 9.28 -26.02
N ASP A 389 30.88 9.48 -24.82
CA ASP A 389 31.27 10.57 -23.92
C ASP A 389 32.75 10.44 -23.51
N ASP A 390 33.21 9.25 -23.13
CA ASP A 390 34.62 8.97 -22.80
C ASP A 390 35.57 9.28 -23.97
N ILE A 391 35.20 8.91 -25.21
CA ILE A 391 35.98 9.23 -26.41
C ILE A 391 36.04 10.74 -26.64
N VAL A 392 34.91 11.44 -26.47
CA VAL A 392 34.84 12.90 -26.61
C VAL A 392 35.71 13.57 -25.55
N ASN A 393 35.67 13.08 -24.31
CA ASN A 393 36.51 13.55 -23.21
C ASN A 393 37.99 13.29 -23.51
N LEU A 394 38.37 12.10 -23.96
CA LEU A 394 39.76 11.78 -24.33
C LEU A 394 40.29 12.71 -25.43
N LYS A 395 39.48 13.02 -26.44
CA LYS A 395 39.84 13.92 -27.56
C LYS A 395 39.79 15.41 -27.18
N SER A 396 39.18 15.74 -26.05
CA SER A 396 39.07 17.14 -25.63
C SER A 396 40.42 17.69 -25.16
N PRO A 397 40.69 18.98 -25.42
CA PRO A 397 41.90 19.65 -24.92
C PRO A 397 42.04 19.56 -23.40
N TRP A 398 43.27 19.57 -22.90
CA TRP A 398 43.58 19.42 -21.47
C TRP A 398 42.83 20.40 -20.55
N TRP A 399 42.55 21.62 -21.03
CA TRP A 399 41.83 22.65 -20.26
C TRP A 399 40.35 22.33 -20.03
N LYS A 400 39.72 21.49 -20.84
CA LYS A 400 38.35 20.98 -20.58
C LYS A 400 38.33 19.90 -19.51
N LYS A 401 39.42 19.13 -19.41
CA LYS A 401 39.57 18.01 -18.46
C LYS A 401 39.87 18.46 -17.03
N LEU A 402 40.19 19.75 -16.81
CA LEU A 402 40.50 20.31 -15.50
C LEU A 402 39.28 20.41 -14.58
N TRP A 403 38.08 20.52 -15.14
CA TRP A 403 36.85 20.74 -14.38
C TRP A 403 36.08 19.45 -14.07
N ASP A 404 36.43 18.34 -14.72
CA ASP A 404 35.81 17.03 -14.49
C ASP A 404 36.43 16.29 -13.28
N GLY A 405 37.52 16.80 -12.70
CA GLY A 405 38.26 16.14 -11.61
C GLY A 405 37.70 16.36 -10.19
N ASP A 406 36.81 17.32 -10.01
CA ASP A 406 36.28 17.72 -8.68
C ASP A 406 34.85 17.22 -8.41
N GLU A 407 34.21 16.55 -9.36
CA GLU A 407 33.00 15.78 -9.08
C GLU A 407 33.40 14.48 -8.38
N GLN A 408 33.60 14.58 -7.06
CA GLN A 408 33.42 13.45 -6.17
C GLN A 408 32.17 12.71 -6.62
N GLN A 409 32.32 11.43 -6.97
CA GLN A 409 31.19 10.53 -7.18
C GLN A 409 30.35 10.54 -5.90
N VAL A 410 29.40 11.46 -5.82
CA VAL A 410 28.27 11.35 -4.93
C VAL A 410 27.50 10.16 -5.48
N ILE A 411 27.78 8.99 -4.92
CA ILE A 411 26.88 7.86 -5.00
C ILE A 411 25.58 8.40 -4.40
N ASP A 412 24.67 8.79 -5.28
CA ASP A 412 23.34 9.23 -4.92
C ASP A 412 22.59 8.01 -4.39
N ILE A 413 22.77 7.74 -3.10
CA ILE A 413 21.90 6.87 -2.30
C ILE A 413 20.66 7.70 -1.92
N SER A 414 20.07 8.41 -2.87
CA SER A 414 18.70 8.89 -2.76
C SER A 414 17.81 7.71 -3.13
N GLU A 415 17.31 7.07 -2.07
CA GLU A 415 16.14 6.20 -2.04
C GLU A 415 15.15 6.49 -3.18
N LYS A 416 15.27 5.74 -4.28
CA LYS A 416 14.10 5.40 -5.09
C LYS A 416 13.24 4.49 -4.22
N ASN A 417 12.35 5.12 -3.46
CA ASN A 417 11.09 4.53 -3.07
C ASN A 417 10.36 4.14 -4.38
N GLU A 418 10.70 2.98 -4.91
CA GLU A 418 9.82 2.23 -5.78
C GLU A 418 8.58 1.93 -4.93
N GLU A 419 7.55 2.75 -5.11
CA GLU A 419 6.18 2.41 -4.79
C GLU A 419 5.83 1.12 -5.54
N LEU A 420 6.16 0.00 -4.91
CA LEU A 420 5.58 -1.29 -5.15
C LEU A 420 4.09 -1.16 -4.83
N ASN A 421 3.32 -0.82 -5.86
CA ASN A 421 1.88 -1.07 -5.89
C ASN A 421 1.65 -2.56 -5.57
N PHE A 422 1.19 -2.82 -4.35
CA PHE A 422 0.47 -4.02 -3.95
C PHE A 422 -1.02 -3.69 -3.80
#